data_AF-A0A1W9MEN7-F1
#
_entry.id   AF-A0A1W9MEN7-F1
#
_cell.length_a   1.000
_cell.length_b   1.000
_cell.length_c   1.000
_cell.angle_alpha   90.00
_cell.angle_beta   90.00
_cell.angle_gamma   90.00
#
_symmetry.space_group_name_H-M   'P 1'
#
loop_
_entity.id
_entity.type
_entity.pdbx_description
1 polymer ?
#
loop_
_entity_poly.entity_id
_entity_poly.type
_entity_poly.pdbx_seq_one_letter_code
_entity_poly.pdbx_strand_id
1 'polypeptide(L)'
;MAYSRLKQKADIAGVRKLHRDGILNDAAFFAASRVLMPASVWAAWADRMLLFFGSALLLSGVIFFFAYNWAAMGRFLKFALIESGIVVCVIASYVGGIRRIVGKVFLLSASVLVGVLLAVYGQTYQTGADAFELFLCWAVLIFGWAAVSDFAALWFVWLVIANTGIILYWYQVGGPYYGFGYESLCLLIAALNGFFVFISHFGSTELAEVSLLTSKPRWFRAVLLAATLAALSLPTIDLMIDSYHAEDITILCAVAWALTAGGAYFCYRRKLPDMVPLAIIVTDACVILLVFIGKILLWDGDFYTSLHILFFALIVLGVTSAAAFRLRKTARDMAAETKGTES
;
A
#
# COMPACT_ATOMS: atom_id res chain seq x y z
N MET A 1 17.12 -4.94 47.33
CA MET A 1 16.88 -5.39 45.94
C MET A 1 15.74 -6.40 45.78
N ALA A 2 15.43 -7.28 46.75
CA ALA A 2 14.36 -8.28 46.62
C ALA A 2 12.93 -7.68 46.54
N TYR A 3 12.68 -6.55 47.21
CA TYR A 3 11.34 -5.94 47.29
C TYR A 3 10.86 -5.23 46.01
N SER A 4 11.74 -4.87 45.06
CA SER A 4 11.30 -4.16 43.84
C SER A 4 10.72 -5.09 42.76
N ARG A 5 11.01 -6.40 42.81
CA ARG A 5 10.48 -7.38 41.84
C ARG A 5 9.02 -7.77 42.10
N LEU A 6 8.51 -7.58 43.32
CA LEU A 6 7.13 -7.92 43.70
C LEU A 6 6.08 -6.95 43.12
N LYS A 7 6.49 -5.81 42.55
CA LYS A 7 5.59 -4.82 41.93
C LYS A 7 5.44 -4.97 40.40
N GLN A 8 6.16 -5.88 39.76
CA GLN A 8 6.04 -6.13 38.32
C GLN A 8 4.84 -7.06 38.05
N LYS A 9 4.05 -6.76 37.00
CA LYS A 9 3.02 -7.70 36.50
C LYS A 9 3.67 -9.05 36.26
N ALA A 10 3.15 -10.10 36.88
CA ALA A 10 3.69 -11.43 36.76
C ALA A 10 3.60 -11.89 35.30
N ASP A 11 4.72 -12.39 34.76
CA ASP A 11 4.88 -12.89 33.40
C ASP A 11 5.46 -14.30 33.45
N ILE A 12 5.05 -15.14 32.51
CA ILE A 12 5.44 -16.54 32.42
C ILE A 12 6.95 -16.71 32.19
N ALA A 13 7.59 -15.75 31.51
CA ALA A 13 9.04 -15.74 31.37
C ALA A 13 9.74 -15.55 32.73
N GLY A 14 9.18 -14.73 33.62
CA GLY A 14 9.68 -14.52 34.97
C GLY A 14 9.52 -15.74 35.87
N VAL A 15 8.35 -16.39 35.82
CA VAL A 15 8.08 -17.62 36.60
C VAL A 15 8.95 -18.79 36.13
N ARG A 16 9.19 -18.91 34.82
CA ARG A 16 10.08 -19.94 34.23
C ARG A 16 11.55 -19.71 34.59
N LYS A 17 11.96 -18.45 34.85
CA LYS A 17 13.30 -18.13 35.36
C LYS A 17 13.46 -18.51 36.83
N LEU A 18 12.46 -18.20 37.66
CA LEU A 18 12.46 -18.55 39.09
C LEU A 18 12.44 -20.07 39.35
N HIS A 19 11.80 -20.84 38.47
CA HIS A 19 11.86 -22.31 38.50
C HIS A 19 13.24 -22.84 38.09
N ARG A 20 13.84 -22.30 37.02
CA ARG A 20 15.22 -22.64 36.62
C ARG A 20 16.27 -22.30 37.67
N ASP A 21 16.09 -21.20 38.39
CA ASP A 21 16.97 -20.77 39.48
C ASP A 21 16.75 -21.59 40.77
N GLY A 22 15.86 -22.59 40.76
CA GLY A 22 15.56 -23.47 41.90
C GLY A 22 14.75 -22.81 43.02
N ILE A 23 14.26 -21.60 42.81
CA ILE A 23 13.54 -20.80 43.81
C ILE A 23 12.06 -21.26 43.91
N LEU A 24 11.48 -21.71 42.80
CA LEU A 24 10.15 -22.33 42.76
C LEU A 24 10.29 -23.84 42.60
N ASN A 25 9.62 -24.60 43.47
CA ASN A 25 9.45 -26.04 43.25
C ASN A 25 8.46 -26.31 42.09
N ASP A 26 8.44 -27.54 41.58
CA ASP A 26 7.60 -27.92 40.45
C ASP A 26 6.11 -27.64 40.70
N ALA A 27 5.61 -27.95 41.90
CA ALA A 27 4.21 -27.73 42.27
C ALA A 27 3.82 -26.24 42.23
N ALA A 28 4.67 -25.36 42.74
CA ALA A 28 4.47 -23.92 42.75
C ALA A 28 4.62 -23.30 41.35
N PHE A 29 5.52 -23.85 40.52
CA PHE A 29 5.61 -23.50 39.11
C PHE A 29 4.34 -23.86 38.35
N PHE A 30 3.80 -25.07 38.55
CA PHE A 30 2.53 -25.50 37.94
C PHE A 30 1.33 -24.67 38.41
N ALA A 31 1.26 -24.33 39.70
CA ALA A 31 0.22 -23.45 40.22
C ALA A 31 0.31 -22.03 39.61
N ALA A 32 1.50 -21.44 39.57
CA ALA A 32 1.72 -20.10 39.03
C ALA A 32 1.46 -20.03 37.51
N SER A 33 1.86 -21.06 36.76
CA SER A 33 1.60 -21.14 35.31
C SER A 33 0.11 -21.30 34.97
N ARG A 34 -0.67 -22.03 35.76
CA ARG A 34 -2.14 -22.11 35.59
C ARG A 34 -2.85 -20.77 35.82
N VAL A 35 -2.31 -19.93 36.71
CA VAL A 35 -2.85 -18.58 36.97
C VAL A 35 -2.47 -17.60 35.85
N LEU A 36 -1.27 -17.73 35.30
CA LEU A 36 -0.75 -16.85 34.24
C LEU A 36 -1.25 -17.21 32.83
N MET A 37 -1.50 -18.50 32.57
CA MET A 37 -2.10 -19.02 31.35
C MET A 37 -3.33 -19.85 31.70
N PRO A 38 -4.44 -19.20 32.11
CA PRO A 38 -5.66 -19.95 32.38
C PRO A 38 -6.15 -20.61 31.09
N ALA A 39 -6.62 -21.86 31.21
CA ALA A 39 -7.10 -22.65 30.07
C ALA A 39 -8.22 -21.96 29.27
N SER A 40 -8.96 -21.03 29.90
CA SER A 40 -9.97 -20.20 29.26
C SER A 40 -9.43 -19.29 28.15
N VAL A 41 -8.17 -18.84 28.23
CA VAL A 41 -7.53 -18.04 27.19
C VAL A 41 -7.23 -18.89 25.96
N TRP A 42 -6.72 -20.10 26.17
CA TRP A 42 -6.52 -21.07 25.09
C TRP A 42 -7.84 -21.49 24.45
N ALA A 43 -8.89 -21.71 25.25
CA ALA A 43 -10.22 -22.03 24.74
C ALA A 43 -10.81 -20.87 23.92
N ALA A 44 -10.71 -19.62 24.40
CA ALA A 44 -11.20 -18.46 23.65
C ALA A 44 -10.40 -18.18 22.37
N TRP A 45 -9.08 -18.44 22.38
CA TRP A 45 -8.27 -18.38 21.17
C TRP A 45 -8.67 -19.48 20.18
N ALA A 46 -8.80 -20.72 20.65
CA ALA A 46 -9.20 -21.85 19.82
C ALA A 46 -10.59 -21.64 19.21
N ASP A 47 -11.55 -21.13 19.99
CA ASP A 47 -12.90 -20.78 19.54
C ASP A 47 -12.87 -19.74 18.41
N ARG A 48 -12.10 -18.65 18.57
CA ARG A 48 -11.92 -17.65 17.50
C ARG A 48 -11.26 -18.23 16.25
N MET A 49 -10.28 -19.13 16.41
CA MET A 49 -9.65 -19.80 15.27
C MET A 49 -10.62 -20.77 14.58
N LEU A 50 -11.39 -21.54 15.34
CA LEU A 50 -12.43 -22.43 14.82
C LEU A 50 -13.52 -21.66 14.08
N LEU A 51 -13.98 -20.54 14.64
CA LEU A 51 -14.93 -19.64 13.97
C LEU A 51 -14.35 -19.07 12.67
N PHE A 52 -13.09 -18.65 12.69
CA PHE A 52 -12.40 -18.14 11.50
C PHE A 52 -12.28 -19.22 10.41
N PHE A 53 -11.71 -20.38 10.75
CA PHE A 53 -11.53 -21.48 9.80
C PHE A 53 -12.87 -22.05 9.32
N GLY A 54 -13.84 -22.20 10.21
CA GLY A 54 -15.20 -22.64 9.85
C GLY A 54 -15.87 -21.67 8.89
N SER A 55 -15.80 -20.37 9.15
CA SER A 55 -16.35 -19.34 8.25
C SER A 55 -15.61 -19.33 6.91
N ALA A 56 -14.27 -19.45 6.91
CA ALA A 56 -13.47 -19.49 5.70
C ALA A 56 -13.76 -20.72 4.83
N LEU A 57 -13.89 -21.90 5.45
CA LEU A 57 -14.25 -23.15 4.75
C LEU A 57 -15.66 -23.08 4.18
N LEU A 58 -16.62 -22.54 4.92
CA LEU A 58 -17.98 -22.33 4.42
C LEU A 58 -18.00 -21.37 3.22
N LEU A 59 -17.34 -20.20 3.34
CA LEU A 59 -17.23 -19.25 2.23
C LEU A 59 -16.52 -19.86 1.01
N SER A 60 -15.44 -20.62 1.24
CA SER A 60 -14.75 -21.35 0.18
C SER A 60 -15.64 -22.39 -0.49
N GLY A 61 -16.43 -23.14 0.29
CA GLY A 61 -17.42 -24.09 -0.23
C GLY A 61 -18.48 -23.41 -1.09
N VAL A 62 -18.99 -22.25 -0.66
CA VAL A 62 -19.92 -21.43 -1.46
C VAL A 62 -19.27 -20.99 -2.77
N ILE A 63 -18.04 -20.46 -2.73
CA ILE A 63 -17.30 -20.05 -3.92
C ILE A 63 -17.11 -21.24 -4.87
N PHE A 64 -16.67 -22.40 -4.38
CA PHE A 64 -16.47 -23.59 -5.21
C PHE A 64 -17.76 -24.16 -5.77
N PHE A 65 -18.86 -24.12 -5.02
CA PHE A 65 -20.17 -24.51 -5.52
C PHE A 65 -20.58 -23.66 -6.73
N PHE A 66 -20.46 -22.33 -6.63
CA PHE A 66 -20.75 -21.43 -7.75
C PHE A 66 -19.76 -21.62 -8.89
N ALA A 67 -18.46 -21.82 -8.60
CA ALA A 67 -17.44 -22.03 -9.62
C ALA A 67 -17.67 -23.33 -10.41
N TYR A 68 -17.99 -24.44 -9.74
CA TYR A 68 -18.27 -25.73 -10.38
C TYR A 68 -19.53 -25.64 -11.27
N ASN A 69 -20.59 -24.99 -10.76
CA ASN A 69 -21.84 -24.83 -11.50
C ASN A 69 -21.79 -23.69 -12.53
N TRP A 70 -20.73 -22.87 -12.56
CA TRP A 70 -20.68 -21.64 -13.33
C TRP A 70 -20.92 -21.85 -14.82
N ALA A 71 -20.35 -22.90 -15.41
CA ALA A 71 -20.52 -23.20 -16.82
C ALA A 71 -21.98 -23.58 -17.17
N ALA A 72 -22.68 -24.26 -16.26
CA ALA A 72 -24.05 -24.70 -16.44
C ALA A 72 -25.09 -23.61 -16.11
N MET A 73 -24.71 -22.56 -15.38
CA MET A 73 -25.61 -21.45 -15.05
C MET A 73 -25.93 -20.59 -16.28
N GLY A 74 -27.23 -20.39 -16.53
CA GLY A 74 -27.70 -19.45 -17.55
C GLY A 74 -27.27 -18.00 -17.24
N ARG A 75 -27.09 -17.18 -18.28
CA ARG A 75 -26.63 -15.79 -18.15
C ARG A 75 -27.42 -14.96 -17.13
N PHE A 76 -28.75 -15.10 -17.13
CA PHE A 76 -29.63 -14.34 -16.25
C PHE A 76 -29.40 -14.67 -14.77
N LEU A 77 -29.09 -15.94 -14.46
CA LEU A 77 -28.77 -16.34 -13.09
C LEU A 77 -27.43 -15.75 -12.63
N LYS A 78 -26.43 -15.73 -13.52
CA LYS A 78 -25.12 -15.10 -13.23
C LYS A 78 -25.27 -13.62 -12.92
N PHE A 79 -25.98 -12.88 -13.76
CA PHE A 79 -26.25 -11.46 -13.54
C PHE A 79 -27.08 -11.24 -12.28
N ALA A 80 -28.19 -11.97 -12.11
CA ALA A 80 -29.04 -11.85 -10.92
C ALA A 80 -28.28 -12.11 -9.62
N LEU A 81 -27.37 -13.10 -9.60
CA LEU A 81 -26.53 -13.40 -8.45
C LEU A 81 -25.58 -12.23 -8.11
N ILE A 82 -24.90 -11.70 -9.11
CA ILE A 82 -23.94 -10.60 -8.89
C ILE A 82 -24.66 -9.30 -8.53
N GLU A 83 -25.71 -8.94 -9.26
CA GLU A 83 -26.51 -7.72 -9.02
C GLU A 83 -27.20 -7.76 -7.66
N SER A 84 -27.81 -8.90 -7.28
CA SER A 84 -28.37 -9.06 -5.93
C SER A 84 -27.28 -8.97 -4.86
N GLY A 85 -26.09 -9.52 -5.10
CA GLY A 85 -24.93 -9.36 -4.22
C GLY A 85 -24.53 -7.89 -4.03
N ILE A 86 -24.49 -7.11 -5.11
CA ILE A 86 -24.23 -5.66 -5.06
C ILE A 86 -25.30 -4.96 -4.23
N VAL A 87 -26.58 -5.20 -4.52
CA VAL A 87 -27.72 -4.57 -3.81
C VAL A 87 -27.69 -4.91 -2.32
N VAL A 88 -27.48 -6.18 -1.97
CA VAL A 88 -27.36 -6.63 -0.57
C VAL A 88 -26.19 -5.94 0.12
N CYS A 89 -25.02 -5.83 -0.53
CA CYS A 89 -23.87 -5.13 0.05
C CYS A 89 -24.14 -3.64 0.26
N VAL A 90 -24.78 -2.96 -0.70
CA VAL A 90 -25.13 -1.54 -0.55
C VAL A 90 -26.14 -1.32 0.57
N ILE A 91 -27.19 -2.15 0.66
CA ILE A 91 -28.17 -2.10 1.75
C ILE A 91 -27.51 -2.40 3.09
N ALA A 92 -26.67 -3.44 3.17
CA ALA A 92 -25.93 -3.79 4.38
C ALA A 92 -24.95 -2.68 4.80
N SER A 93 -24.37 -1.95 3.84
CA SER A 93 -23.56 -0.78 4.12
C SER A 93 -24.36 0.35 4.76
N TYR A 94 -25.54 0.62 4.22
CA TYR A 94 -26.46 1.62 4.75
C TYR A 94 -26.95 1.25 6.15
N VAL A 95 -27.46 0.03 6.34
CA VAL A 95 -27.98 -0.48 7.63
C VAL A 95 -26.87 -0.61 8.68
N GLY A 96 -25.69 -1.08 8.27
CA GLY A 96 -24.51 -1.19 9.12
C GLY A 96 -23.85 0.15 9.48
N GLY A 97 -24.33 1.24 8.87
CA GLY A 97 -23.82 2.60 9.01
C GLY A 97 -22.57 2.84 8.18
N ILE A 98 -22.66 3.71 7.16
CA ILE A 98 -21.59 3.97 6.18
C ILE A 98 -20.27 4.47 6.79
N ARG A 99 -20.33 5.06 7.99
CA ARG A 99 -19.15 5.53 8.74
C ARG A 99 -18.50 4.44 9.59
N ARG A 100 -19.20 3.34 9.89
CA ARG A 100 -18.68 2.21 10.67
C ARG A 100 -17.87 1.28 9.77
N ILE A 101 -16.92 0.57 10.37
CA ILE A 101 -16.06 -0.38 9.63
C ILE A 101 -16.88 -1.42 8.87
N VAL A 102 -17.97 -1.91 9.47
CA VAL A 102 -18.88 -2.88 8.85
C VAL A 102 -19.47 -2.33 7.55
N GLY A 103 -20.01 -1.10 7.59
CA GLY A 103 -20.58 -0.49 6.39
C GLY A 103 -19.53 -0.20 5.31
N LYS A 104 -18.35 0.28 5.72
CA LYS A 104 -17.21 0.51 4.81
C LYS A 104 -16.75 -0.78 4.11
N VAL A 105 -16.72 -1.91 4.82
CA VAL A 105 -16.36 -3.23 4.26
C VAL A 105 -17.43 -3.70 3.27
N PHE A 106 -18.72 -3.57 3.60
CA PHE A 106 -19.77 -3.93 2.64
C PHE A 106 -19.76 -3.06 1.39
N LEU A 107 -19.49 -1.75 1.51
CA LEU A 107 -19.35 -0.88 0.36
C LEU A 107 -18.12 -1.23 -0.49
N LEU A 108 -17.01 -1.63 0.15
CA LEU A 108 -15.85 -2.19 -0.56
C LEU A 108 -16.22 -3.47 -1.33
N SER A 109 -16.96 -4.38 -0.70
CA SER A 109 -17.44 -5.61 -1.35
C SER A 109 -18.34 -5.31 -2.55
N ALA A 110 -19.27 -4.35 -2.44
CA ALA A 110 -20.08 -3.90 -3.56
C ALA A 110 -19.21 -3.38 -4.71
N SER A 111 -18.21 -2.54 -4.41
CA SER A 111 -17.28 -2.01 -5.42
C SER A 111 -16.51 -3.11 -6.16
N VAL A 112 -16.10 -4.18 -5.47
CA VAL A 112 -15.45 -5.34 -6.11
C VAL A 112 -16.43 -6.10 -6.99
N LEU A 113 -17.66 -6.32 -6.53
CA LEU A 113 -18.70 -7.00 -7.30
C LEU A 113 -19.08 -6.25 -8.58
N VAL A 114 -18.97 -4.92 -8.63
CA VAL A 114 -19.11 -4.15 -9.87
C VAL A 114 -18.07 -4.57 -10.92
N GLY A 115 -16.82 -4.81 -10.51
CA GLY A 115 -15.78 -5.33 -11.41
C GLY A 115 -16.11 -6.74 -11.91
N VAL A 116 -16.62 -7.61 -11.03
CA VAL A 116 -17.09 -8.95 -11.40
C VAL A 116 -18.26 -8.86 -12.39
N LEU A 117 -19.21 -7.95 -12.17
CA LEU A 117 -20.33 -7.72 -13.08
C LEU A 117 -19.85 -7.33 -14.49
N LEU A 118 -18.92 -6.37 -14.58
CA LEU A 118 -18.36 -5.93 -15.85
C LEU A 118 -17.58 -7.05 -16.57
N ALA A 119 -16.81 -7.84 -15.83
CA ALA A 119 -16.09 -8.98 -16.38
C ALA A 119 -17.04 -10.05 -16.93
N VAL A 120 -18.10 -10.39 -16.19
CA VAL A 120 -19.12 -11.36 -16.63
C VAL A 120 -19.92 -10.82 -17.81
N TYR A 121 -20.18 -9.51 -17.84
CA TYR A 121 -20.80 -8.84 -18.99
C TYR A 121 -19.96 -8.98 -20.25
N GLY A 122 -18.68 -8.63 -20.19
CA GLY A 122 -17.75 -8.76 -21.32
C GLY A 122 -17.61 -10.21 -21.81
N GLN A 123 -17.54 -11.17 -20.89
CA GLN A 123 -17.50 -12.59 -21.22
C GLN A 123 -18.79 -13.10 -21.88
N THR A 124 -19.95 -12.67 -21.39
CA THR A 124 -21.26 -13.20 -21.84
C THR A 124 -21.68 -12.64 -23.19
N TYR A 125 -21.44 -11.36 -23.42
CA TYR A 125 -21.88 -10.68 -24.64
C TYR A 125 -20.78 -10.48 -25.67
N GLN A 126 -19.54 -10.91 -25.37
CA GLN A 126 -18.38 -10.80 -26.26
C GLN A 126 -18.32 -9.44 -26.94
N THR A 127 -18.37 -8.38 -26.13
CA THR A 127 -18.55 -7.00 -26.62
C THR A 127 -17.40 -6.49 -27.49
N GLY A 128 -16.31 -7.25 -27.61
CA GLY A 128 -15.08 -6.82 -28.28
C GLY A 128 -14.42 -5.61 -27.62
N ALA A 129 -14.91 -5.20 -26.44
CA ALA A 129 -14.42 -4.04 -25.72
C ALA A 129 -13.01 -4.31 -25.20
N ASP A 130 -12.15 -3.32 -25.34
CA ASP A 130 -10.78 -3.37 -24.87
C ASP A 130 -10.73 -3.46 -23.33
N ALA A 131 -9.68 -4.09 -22.81
CA ALA A 131 -9.56 -4.27 -21.36
C ALA A 131 -9.48 -2.94 -20.61
N PHE A 132 -8.89 -1.89 -21.21
CA PHE A 132 -8.81 -0.58 -20.59
C PHE A 132 -10.21 0.02 -20.32
N GLU A 133 -11.17 -0.18 -21.23
CA GLU A 133 -12.54 0.34 -21.09
C GLU A 133 -13.23 -0.27 -19.87
N LEU A 134 -13.01 -1.57 -19.62
CA LEU A 134 -13.55 -2.26 -18.45
C LEU A 134 -13.06 -1.60 -17.16
N PHE A 135 -11.74 -1.37 -17.03
CA PHE A 135 -11.17 -0.79 -15.81
C PHE A 135 -11.54 0.68 -15.64
N LEU A 136 -11.60 1.48 -16.71
CA LEU A 136 -12.02 2.88 -16.63
C LEU A 136 -13.51 2.99 -16.27
N CYS A 137 -14.37 2.19 -16.91
CA CYS A 137 -15.79 2.13 -16.57
C CYS A 137 -16.00 1.69 -15.10
N TRP A 138 -15.24 0.69 -14.66
CA TRP A 138 -15.25 0.26 -13.27
C TRP A 138 -14.89 1.41 -12.32
N ALA A 139 -13.77 2.10 -12.57
CA ALA A 139 -13.34 3.23 -11.76
C ALA A 139 -14.44 4.31 -11.69
N VAL A 140 -15.06 4.67 -12.82
CA VAL A 140 -16.14 5.66 -12.85
C VAL A 140 -17.33 5.22 -11.99
N LEU A 141 -17.79 3.98 -12.15
CA LEU A 141 -18.97 3.46 -11.42
C LEU A 141 -18.77 3.45 -9.90
N ILE A 142 -17.57 3.15 -9.41
CA ILE A 142 -17.29 3.06 -7.97
C ILE A 142 -16.72 4.34 -7.36
N PHE A 143 -16.47 5.39 -8.15
CA PHE A 143 -15.90 6.66 -7.67
C PHE A 143 -16.78 7.31 -6.59
N GLY A 144 -18.09 7.39 -6.83
CA GLY A 144 -19.03 7.98 -5.87
C GLY A 144 -19.02 7.23 -4.53
N TRP A 145 -18.89 5.91 -4.55
CA TRP A 145 -18.79 5.10 -3.34
C TRP A 145 -17.45 5.29 -2.62
N ALA A 146 -16.34 5.38 -3.37
CA ALA A 146 -15.03 5.71 -2.79
C ALA A 146 -15.10 7.06 -2.06
N ALA A 147 -15.68 8.07 -2.70
CA ALA A 147 -15.86 9.40 -2.13
C ALA A 147 -16.69 9.38 -0.83
N VAL A 148 -17.88 8.79 -0.85
CA VAL A 148 -18.80 8.80 0.31
C VAL A 148 -18.32 7.91 1.47
N SER A 149 -17.61 6.82 1.18
CA SER A 149 -17.20 5.84 2.20
C SER A 149 -16.25 6.38 3.26
N ASP A 150 -15.52 7.45 2.95
CA ASP A 150 -14.35 7.89 3.71
C ASP A 150 -13.42 6.72 4.10
N PHE A 151 -13.27 5.71 3.23
CA PHE A 151 -12.51 4.49 3.53
C PHE A 151 -11.23 4.40 2.72
N ALA A 152 -10.08 4.41 3.41
CA ALA A 152 -8.76 4.36 2.76
C ALA A 152 -8.56 3.13 1.87
N ALA A 153 -9.07 1.96 2.28
CA ALA A 153 -8.95 0.75 1.47
C ALA A 153 -9.78 0.81 0.19
N LEU A 154 -10.98 1.41 0.22
CA LEU A 154 -11.78 1.59 -0.99
C LEU A 154 -11.15 2.62 -1.94
N TRP A 155 -10.61 3.72 -1.41
CA TRP A 155 -9.82 4.66 -2.21
C TRP A 155 -8.57 4.00 -2.83
N PHE A 156 -7.90 3.13 -2.09
CA PHE A 156 -6.76 2.38 -2.61
C PHE A 156 -7.19 1.45 -3.76
N VAL A 157 -8.27 0.68 -3.59
CA VAL A 157 -8.82 -0.16 -4.68
C VAL A 157 -9.20 0.69 -5.89
N TRP A 158 -9.89 1.81 -5.67
CA TRP A 158 -10.25 2.74 -6.75
C TRP A 158 -9.02 3.24 -7.52
N LEU A 159 -7.97 3.64 -6.81
CA LEU A 159 -6.72 4.12 -7.42
C LEU A 159 -6.01 3.00 -8.18
N VAL A 160 -5.94 1.79 -7.63
CA VAL A 160 -5.38 0.64 -8.35
C VAL A 160 -6.14 0.42 -9.66
N ILE A 161 -7.47 0.39 -9.63
CA ILE A 161 -8.31 0.20 -10.83
C ILE A 161 -8.07 1.34 -11.83
N ALA A 162 -8.05 2.59 -11.40
CA ALA A 162 -7.82 3.75 -12.27
C ALA A 162 -6.43 3.71 -12.92
N ASN A 163 -5.37 3.44 -12.13
CA ASN A 163 -4.01 3.29 -12.65
C ASN A 163 -3.91 2.12 -13.64
N THR A 164 -4.54 0.98 -13.34
CA THR A 164 -4.60 -0.17 -14.27
C THR A 164 -5.30 0.21 -15.57
N GLY A 165 -6.43 0.93 -15.51
CA GLY A 165 -7.12 1.42 -16.71
C GLY A 165 -6.25 2.34 -17.56
N ILE A 166 -5.49 3.24 -16.94
CA ILE A 166 -4.56 4.15 -17.64
C ILE A 166 -3.40 3.38 -18.29
N ILE A 167 -2.80 2.42 -17.58
CA ILE A 167 -1.71 1.59 -18.10
C ILE A 167 -2.19 0.76 -19.30
N LEU A 168 -3.37 0.12 -19.18
CA LEU A 168 -3.96 -0.65 -20.26
C LEU A 168 -4.32 0.25 -21.45
N TYR A 169 -4.83 1.45 -21.22
CA TYR A 169 -5.09 2.41 -22.29
C TYR A 169 -3.82 2.77 -23.04
N TRP A 170 -2.73 3.06 -22.33
CA TRP A 170 -1.45 3.34 -22.98
C TRP A 170 -0.96 2.13 -23.79
N TYR A 171 -1.02 0.92 -23.21
CA TYR A 171 -0.56 -0.30 -23.87
C TYR A 171 -1.40 -0.66 -25.11
N GLN A 172 -2.71 -0.48 -25.06
CA GLN A 172 -3.64 -0.91 -26.12
C GLN A 172 -3.86 0.18 -27.18
N VAL A 173 -3.87 1.45 -26.77
CA VAL A 173 -4.29 2.57 -27.62
C VAL A 173 -3.21 3.66 -27.69
N GLY A 174 -2.82 4.23 -26.55
CA GLY A 174 -1.97 5.41 -26.48
C GLY A 174 -0.60 5.25 -27.16
N GLY A 175 0.12 4.18 -26.85
CA GLY A 175 1.40 3.86 -27.47
C GLY A 175 1.25 3.44 -28.94
N PRO A 176 0.50 2.35 -29.25
CA PRO A 176 0.45 1.81 -30.60
C PRO A 176 -0.19 2.72 -31.66
N TYR A 177 -1.27 3.44 -31.32
CA TYR A 177 -2.06 4.20 -32.29
C TYR A 177 -1.72 5.70 -32.30
N TYR A 178 -1.41 6.27 -31.12
CA TYR A 178 -1.11 7.70 -30.99
C TYR A 178 0.38 7.99 -30.81
N GLY A 179 1.23 6.97 -30.68
CA GLY A 179 2.67 7.14 -30.53
C GLY A 179 3.07 7.80 -29.21
N PHE A 180 2.23 7.73 -28.17
CA PHE A 180 2.60 8.29 -26.87
C PHE A 180 3.74 7.49 -26.25
N GLY A 181 4.87 8.16 -26.01
CA GLY A 181 6.00 7.59 -25.28
C GLY A 181 5.61 7.08 -23.88
N TYR A 182 6.36 6.12 -23.36
CA TYR A 182 6.09 5.53 -22.04
C TYR A 182 6.28 6.56 -20.90
N GLU A 183 7.03 7.63 -21.16
CA GLU A 183 7.24 8.80 -20.31
C GLU A 183 5.94 9.55 -20.08
N SER A 184 5.09 9.66 -21.12
CA SER A 184 3.77 10.28 -20.99
C SER A 184 2.87 9.50 -20.05
N LEU A 185 2.92 8.16 -20.11
CA LEU A 185 2.24 7.29 -19.16
C LEU A 185 2.76 7.51 -17.74
N CYS A 186 4.08 7.52 -17.56
CA CYS A 186 4.73 7.73 -16.26
C CYS A 186 4.32 9.09 -15.65
N LEU A 187 4.30 10.16 -16.44
CA LEU A 187 3.83 11.48 -16.01
C LEU A 187 2.36 11.46 -15.62
N LEU A 188 1.49 10.78 -16.38
CA LEU A 188 0.07 10.72 -16.08
C LEU A 188 -0.21 9.95 -14.78
N ILE A 189 0.47 8.81 -14.58
CA ILE A 189 0.42 8.02 -13.34
C ILE A 189 0.92 8.85 -12.15
N ALA A 190 2.06 9.54 -12.33
CA ALA A 190 2.60 10.41 -11.30
C ALA A 190 1.67 11.59 -10.98
N ALA A 191 1.07 12.21 -11.99
CA ALA A 191 0.12 13.29 -11.85
C ALA A 191 -1.13 12.85 -11.09
N LEU A 192 -1.72 11.70 -11.45
CA LEU A 192 -2.89 11.15 -10.77
C LEU A 192 -2.59 10.89 -9.28
N ASN A 193 -1.56 10.09 -8.98
CA ASN A 193 -1.23 9.75 -7.59
C ASN A 193 -0.76 10.99 -6.80
N GLY A 194 0.02 11.86 -7.44
CA GLY A 194 0.54 13.10 -6.84
C GLY A 194 -0.56 14.10 -6.51
N PHE A 195 -1.58 14.20 -7.37
CA PHE A 195 -2.78 14.98 -7.10
C PHE A 195 -3.50 14.50 -5.83
N PHE A 196 -3.62 13.19 -5.62
CA PHE A 196 -4.23 12.65 -4.42
C PHE A 196 -3.35 12.80 -3.16
N VAL A 197 -2.01 12.75 -3.29
CA VAL A 197 -1.11 13.16 -2.21
C VAL A 197 -1.33 14.63 -1.86
N PHE A 198 -1.39 15.51 -2.86
CA PHE A 198 -1.59 16.93 -2.69
C PHE A 198 -2.93 17.24 -2.00
N ILE A 199 -4.05 16.68 -2.47
CA ILE A 199 -5.36 16.85 -1.82
C ILE A 199 -5.35 16.34 -0.38
N SER A 200 -4.73 15.19 -0.12
CA SER A 200 -4.66 14.63 1.24
C SER A 200 -3.91 15.53 2.24
N HIS A 201 -3.07 16.44 1.75
CA HIS A 201 -2.22 17.30 2.57
C HIS A 201 -2.67 18.78 2.58
N PHE A 202 -2.96 19.35 1.40
CA PHE A 202 -3.27 20.76 1.19
C PHE A 202 -4.77 21.02 0.99
N GLY A 203 -5.62 20.00 1.05
CA GLY A 203 -7.04 20.17 1.35
C GLY A 203 -7.17 20.73 2.77
N SER A 204 -6.95 22.04 2.90
CA SER A 204 -6.79 22.79 4.12
C SER A 204 -8.09 22.90 4.91
N THR A 205 -7.90 23.23 6.18
CA THR A 205 -8.81 23.47 7.32
C THR A 205 -10.12 24.21 7.05
N GLU A 206 -10.29 24.94 5.95
CA GLU A 206 -11.59 25.56 5.57
C GLU A 206 -12.44 24.65 4.68
N LEU A 207 -11.80 23.79 3.88
CA LEU A 207 -12.43 22.72 3.11
C LEU A 207 -12.34 21.38 3.85
N ALA A 208 -11.93 21.37 5.13
CA ALA A 208 -11.79 20.14 5.92
C ALA A 208 -13.12 19.38 6.12
N GLU A 209 -14.26 20.06 6.01
CA GLU A 209 -15.57 19.38 5.95
C GLU A 209 -15.82 18.68 4.61
N VAL A 210 -15.10 19.07 3.54
CA VAL A 210 -15.29 18.60 2.15
C VAL A 210 -14.12 17.74 1.64
N SER A 211 -12.95 17.78 2.28
CA SER A 211 -11.78 17.03 1.80
C SER A 211 -11.96 15.53 2.06
N LEU A 212 -12.33 14.83 1.00
CA LEU A 212 -12.57 13.39 0.91
C LEU A 212 -11.40 12.52 1.43
N LEU A 213 -10.20 13.10 1.62
CA LEU A 213 -8.95 12.39 1.85
C LEU A 213 -8.04 12.94 2.97
N THR A 214 -8.40 14.03 3.66
CA THR A 214 -7.52 14.63 4.68
C THR A 214 -7.38 13.73 5.93
N SER A 215 -8.40 12.96 6.29
CA SER A 215 -8.39 12.07 7.48
C SER A 215 -7.82 10.68 7.23
N LYS A 216 -7.20 10.41 6.07
CA LYS A 216 -6.74 9.05 5.74
C LYS A 216 -5.53 8.60 6.58
N PRO A 217 -5.36 7.28 6.79
CA PRO A 217 -4.21 6.73 7.50
C PRO A 217 -2.88 7.07 6.84
N ARG A 218 -1.81 7.09 7.65
CA ARG A 218 -0.43 7.40 7.19
C ARG A 218 0.03 6.46 6.07
N TRP A 219 -0.32 5.17 6.14
CA TRP A 219 0.07 4.18 5.13
C TRP A 219 -0.48 4.52 3.74
N PHE A 220 -1.70 5.07 3.66
CA PHE A 220 -2.32 5.40 2.38
C PHE A 220 -1.53 6.50 1.67
N ARG A 221 -1.19 7.58 2.38
CA ARG A 221 -0.34 8.66 1.84
C ARG A 221 1.05 8.16 1.42
N ALA A 222 1.63 7.27 2.22
CA ALA A 222 2.94 6.68 1.93
C ALA A 222 2.92 5.88 0.62
N VAL A 223 1.88 5.05 0.41
CA VAL A 223 1.70 4.28 -0.82
C VAL A 223 1.52 5.19 -2.04
N LEU A 224 0.74 6.27 -1.92
CA LEU A 224 0.56 7.21 -3.04
C LEU A 224 1.84 7.94 -3.39
N LEU A 225 2.59 8.42 -2.39
CA LEU A 225 3.88 9.05 -2.63
C LEU A 225 4.87 8.06 -3.28
N ALA A 226 4.90 6.81 -2.81
CA ALA A 226 5.73 5.78 -3.41
C ALA A 226 5.34 5.52 -4.87
N ALA A 227 4.05 5.44 -5.19
CA ALA A 227 3.57 5.27 -6.57
C ALA A 227 3.95 6.48 -7.46
N THR A 228 3.80 7.71 -6.96
CA THR A 228 4.22 8.91 -7.68
C THR A 228 5.71 8.93 -7.97
N LEU A 229 6.55 8.66 -6.96
CA LEU A 229 8.01 8.67 -7.11
C LEU A 229 8.48 7.53 -8.02
N ALA A 230 7.94 6.33 -7.85
CA ALA A 230 8.27 5.17 -8.69
C ALA A 230 7.94 5.44 -10.16
N ALA A 231 6.79 6.05 -10.46
CA ALA A 231 6.43 6.38 -11.82
C ALA A 231 7.40 7.40 -12.45
N LEU A 232 7.87 8.39 -11.68
CA LEU A 232 8.84 9.38 -12.17
C LEU A 232 10.28 8.85 -12.22
N SER A 233 10.64 7.91 -11.35
CA SER A 233 12.00 7.37 -11.29
C SER A 233 12.33 6.45 -12.46
N LEU A 234 11.35 5.76 -13.06
CA LEU A 234 11.54 4.93 -14.25
C LEU A 234 12.16 5.69 -15.44
N PRO A 235 11.54 6.75 -16.00
CA PRO A 235 12.13 7.52 -17.09
C PRO A 235 13.38 8.29 -16.66
N THR A 236 13.51 8.64 -15.37
CA THR A 236 14.73 9.28 -14.84
C THR A 236 15.92 8.32 -14.88
N ILE A 237 15.68 7.05 -14.55
CA ILE A 237 16.67 5.97 -14.64
C ILE A 237 17.03 5.70 -16.11
N ASP A 238 16.04 5.70 -17.00
CA ASP A 238 16.28 5.49 -18.43
C ASP A 238 17.15 6.60 -19.04
N LEU A 239 16.84 7.87 -18.73
CA LEU A 239 17.68 9.03 -19.06
C LEU A 239 19.12 8.86 -18.57
N MET A 240 19.27 8.29 -17.38
CA MET A 240 20.59 8.02 -16.83
C MET A 240 21.30 6.92 -17.60
N ILE A 241 20.62 5.86 -18.05
CA ILE A 241 21.21 4.71 -18.75
C ILE A 241 21.54 5.06 -20.20
N ASP A 242 20.57 5.52 -20.98
CA ASP A 242 20.74 5.92 -22.37
C ASP A 242 20.42 7.41 -22.57
N SER A 243 21.44 8.23 -22.38
CA SER A 243 21.34 9.68 -22.55
C SER A 243 21.37 10.12 -24.02
N TYR A 244 21.65 9.21 -24.96
CA TYR A 244 21.82 9.57 -26.38
C TYR A 244 20.48 9.71 -27.11
N HIS A 245 19.47 8.94 -26.69
CA HIS A 245 18.11 8.98 -27.24
C HIS A 245 17.12 9.73 -26.32
N ALA A 246 17.64 10.56 -25.42
CA ALA A 246 16.81 11.28 -24.46
C ALA A 246 15.89 12.30 -25.16
N GLU A 247 14.59 12.08 -25.07
CA GLU A 247 13.59 13.04 -25.52
C GLU A 247 13.36 14.14 -24.47
N ASP A 248 12.83 15.29 -24.91
CA ASP A 248 12.50 16.43 -24.02
C ASP A 248 11.56 16.00 -22.87
N ILE A 249 10.67 15.05 -23.14
CA ILE A 249 9.72 14.53 -22.15
C ILE A 249 10.41 13.70 -21.05
N THR A 250 11.49 13.00 -21.37
CA THR A 250 12.28 12.23 -20.41
C THR A 250 13.01 13.17 -19.45
N ILE A 251 13.53 14.29 -19.96
CA ILE A 251 14.10 15.38 -19.14
C ILE A 251 13.03 16.01 -18.25
N LEU A 252 11.83 16.25 -18.79
CA LEU A 252 10.69 16.75 -18.01
C LEU A 252 10.34 15.81 -16.85
N CYS A 253 10.37 14.49 -17.06
CA CYS A 253 10.16 13.50 -16.00
C CYS A 253 11.21 13.61 -14.89
N ALA A 254 12.49 13.75 -15.26
CA ALA A 254 13.58 13.90 -14.29
C ALA A 254 13.48 15.20 -13.49
N VAL A 255 13.09 16.30 -14.13
CA VAL A 255 12.81 17.58 -13.46
C VAL A 255 11.61 17.44 -12.53
N ALA A 256 10.51 16.83 -12.99
CA ALA A 256 9.33 16.57 -12.18
C ALA A 256 9.64 15.67 -10.98
N TRP A 257 10.50 14.67 -11.16
CA TRP A 257 11.01 13.82 -10.08
C TRP A 257 11.75 14.66 -9.03
N ALA A 258 12.73 15.46 -9.46
CA ALA A 258 13.54 16.27 -8.56
C ALA A 258 12.70 17.29 -7.76
N LEU A 259 11.75 17.94 -8.44
CA LEU A 259 10.81 18.88 -7.81
C LEU A 259 9.90 18.17 -6.81
N THR A 260 9.37 17.00 -7.16
CA THR A 260 8.46 16.23 -6.30
C THR A 260 9.20 15.69 -5.09
N ALA A 261 10.36 15.05 -5.27
CA ALA A 261 11.19 14.51 -4.20
C ALA A 261 11.67 15.64 -3.26
N GLY A 262 12.20 16.74 -3.80
CA GLY A 262 12.69 17.87 -3.02
C GLY A 262 11.57 18.61 -2.28
N GLY A 263 10.46 18.89 -2.97
CA GLY A 263 9.28 19.54 -2.41
C GLY A 263 8.62 18.72 -1.31
N ALA A 264 8.43 17.42 -1.55
CA ALA A 264 7.89 16.49 -0.55
C ALA A 264 8.86 16.35 0.64
N TYR A 265 10.17 16.24 0.41
CA TYR A 265 11.17 16.17 1.49
C TYR A 265 11.10 17.40 2.39
N PHE A 266 11.03 18.61 1.80
CA PHE A 266 10.92 19.85 2.55
C PHE A 266 9.60 19.90 3.35
N CYS A 267 8.48 19.54 2.72
CA CYS A 267 7.18 19.54 3.38
C CYS A 267 7.14 18.54 4.56
N TYR A 268 7.60 17.31 4.37
CA TYR A 268 7.58 16.28 5.42
C TYR A 268 8.66 16.47 6.50
N ARG A 269 9.72 17.24 6.24
CA ARG A 269 10.71 17.59 7.26
C ARG A 269 10.29 18.77 8.14
N ARG A 270 9.60 19.76 7.55
CA ARG A 270 9.34 21.06 8.20
C ARG A 270 7.87 21.30 8.54
N LYS A 271 6.93 21.00 7.65
CA LYS A 271 5.49 21.30 7.83
C LYS A 271 4.72 20.13 8.43
N LEU A 272 4.98 18.92 7.96
CA LEU A 272 4.34 17.70 8.47
C LEU A 272 5.39 16.67 8.87
N PRO A 273 5.89 16.71 10.11
CA PRO A 273 6.91 15.77 10.55
C PRO A 273 6.42 14.30 10.45
N ASP A 274 6.84 13.60 9.40
CA ASP A 274 6.56 12.19 9.19
C ASP A 274 7.79 11.47 8.63
N MET A 275 8.18 10.37 9.30
CA MET A 275 9.35 9.58 8.94
C MET A 275 9.11 8.65 7.76
N VAL A 276 7.89 8.15 7.58
CA VAL A 276 7.63 7.14 6.54
C VAL A 276 7.78 7.73 5.13
N PRO A 277 7.17 8.87 4.79
CA PRO A 277 7.39 9.54 3.50
C PRO A 277 8.85 9.92 3.26
N LEU A 278 9.54 10.38 4.31
CA LEU A 278 10.96 10.76 4.22
C LEU A 278 11.85 9.56 3.89
N ALA A 279 11.58 8.41 4.50
CA ALA A 279 12.28 7.17 4.21
C ALA A 279 12.05 6.75 2.75
N ILE A 280 10.81 6.83 2.25
CA ILE A 280 10.49 6.50 0.85
C ILE A 280 11.27 7.40 -0.11
N ILE A 281 11.27 8.72 0.11
CA ILE A 281 12.00 9.67 -0.74
C ILE A 281 13.51 9.39 -0.73
N VAL A 282 14.09 9.16 0.45
CA VAL A 282 15.53 8.87 0.56
C VAL A 282 15.88 7.54 -0.09
N THR A 283 15.05 6.50 0.08
CA THR A 283 15.24 5.21 -0.57
C THR A 283 15.16 5.33 -2.10
N ASP A 284 14.16 6.03 -2.63
CA ASP A 284 14.01 6.26 -4.07
C ASP A 284 15.21 7.03 -4.66
N ALA A 285 15.66 8.10 -3.99
CA ALA A 285 16.87 8.83 -4.37
C ALA A 285 18.14 7.96 -4.30
N CYS A 286 18.23 7.03 -3.33
CA CYS A 286 19.34 6.07 -3.27
C CYS A 286 19.31 5.11 -4.46
N VAL A 287 18.15 4.64 -4.89
CA VAL A 287 18.03 3.76 -6.06
C VAL A 287 18.55 4.47 -7.30
N ILE A 288 18.11 5.71 -7.56
CA ILE A 288 18.57 6.50 -8.71
C ILE A 288 20.09 6.75 -8.64
N LEU A 289 20.61 7.13 -7.47
CA LEU A 289 22.04 7.32 -7.27
C LEU A 289 22.85 6.03 -7.53
N LEU A 290 22.36 4.88 -7.08
CA LEU A 290 23.04 3.61 -7.27
C LEU A 290 23.02 3.17 -8.73
N VAL A 291 21.93 3.40 -9.45
CA VAL A 291 21.87 3.16 -10.90
C VAL A 291 22.88 4.05 -11.63
N PHE A 292 22.95 5.34 -11.28
CA PHE A 292 23.91 6.27 -11.86
C PHE A 292 25.37 5.85 -11.64
N ILE A 293 25.72 5.50 -10.39
CA ILE A 293 27.08 5.02 -10.06
C ILE A 293 27.36 3.69 -10.76
N GLY A 294 26.36 2.79 -10.80
CA GLY A 294 26.46 1.51 -11.48
C GLY A 294 26.76 1.68 -12.96
N LYS A 295 26.06 2.61 -13.64
CA LYS A 295 26.36 2.98 -15.02
C LYS A 295 27.82 3.39 -15.17
N ILE A 296 28.30 4.37 -14.40
CA ILE A 296 29.68 4.89 -14.52
C ILE A 296 30.71 3.77 -14.31
N LEU A 297 30.49 2.93 -13.30
CA LEU A 297 31.44 1.89 -12.91
C LEU A 297 31.47 0.70 -13.89
N LEU A 298 30.35 0.43 -14.57
CA LEU A 298 30.17 -0.73 -15.44
C LEU A 298 30.13 -0.37 -16.94
N TRP A 299 30.38 0.89 -17.30
CA TRP A 299 30.29 1.39 -18.68
C TRP A 299 31.40 0.86 -19.59
N ASP A 300 32.60 0.59 -19.06
CA ASP A 300 33.70 0.01 -19.86
C ASP A 300 33.54 -1.51 -19.98
N GLY A 301 33.17 -1.97 -21.18
CA GLY A 301 32.86 -3.37 -21.49
C GLY A 301 34.01 -4.36 -21.40
N ASP A 302 35.25 -3.90 -21.17
CA ASP A 302 36.43 -4.76 -21.26
C ASP A 302 36.85 -5.44 -19.95
N PHE A 303 36.19 -5.17 -18.82
CA PHE A 303 36.43 -5.97 -17.62
C PHE A 303 35.23 -6.00 -16.67
N TYR A 304 34.30 -6.93 -16.93
CA TYR A 304 33.43 -7.52 -15.91
C TYR A 304 34.23 -8.35 -14.88
N THR A 305 35.34 -7.81 -14.36
CA THR A 305 36.11 -8.44 -13.28
C THR A 305 35.22 -8.50 -12.05
N SER A 306 35.21 -9.63 -11.35
CA SER A 306 34.55 -9.81 -10.04
C SER A 306 34.82 -8.67 -9.05
N LEU A 307 35.92 -7.94 -9.24
CA LEU A 307 36.32 -6.75 -8.50
C LEU A 307 35.41 -5.52 -8.71
N HIS A 308 34.90 -5.23 -9.92
CA HIS A 308 33.96 -4.12 -10.15
C HIS A 308 32.62 -4.38 -9.45
N ILE A 309 32.14 -5.62 -9.50
CA ILE A 309 30.92 -6.06 -8.81
C ILE A 309 31.11 -5.97 -7.28
N LEU A 310 32.29 -6.34 -6.77
CA LEU A 310 32.63 -6.19 -5.35
C LEU A 310 32.63 -4.71 -4.91
N PHE A 311 33.26 -3.82 -5.69
CA PHE A 311 33.24 -2.38 -5.42
C PHE A 311 31.82 -1.82 -5.47
N PHE A 312 31.02 -2.24 -6.45
CA PHE A 312 29.62 -1.85 -6.52
C PHE A 312 28.85 -2.30 -5.27
N ALA A 313 29.04 -3.53 -4.80
CA ALA A 313 28.41 -4.02 -3.57
C ALA A 313 28.82 -3.21 -2.34
N LEU A 314 30.09 -2.81 -2.23
CA LEU A 314 30.56 -1.92 -1.16
C LEU A 314 29.93 -0.53 -1.25
N ILE A 315 29.76 0.01 -2.46
CA ILE A 315 29.08 1.29 -2.69
C ILE A 315 27.60 1.19 -2.29
N VAL A 316 26.90 0.12 -2.66
CA VAL A 316 25.52 -0.15 -2.23
C VAL A 316 25.43 -0.16 -0.72
N LEU A 317 26.34 -0.87 -0.04
CA LEU A 317 26.39 -0.90 1.42
C LEU A 317 26.67 0.48 2.01
N GLY A 318 27.60 1.25 1.43
CA GLY A 318 27.96 2.59 1.86
C GLY A 318 26.80 3.60 1.72
N VAL A 319 26.15 3.63 0.55
CA VAL A 319 25.02 4.52 0.26
C VAL A 319 23.83 4.19 1.16
N THR A 320 23.46 2.91 1.29
CA THR A 320 22.35 2.50 2.17
C THR A 320 22.64 2.77 3.64
N SER A 321 23.88 2.55 4.10
CA SER A 321 24.30 2.86 5.48
C SER A 321 24.28 4.37 5.76
N ALA A 322 24.79 5.18 4.83
CA ALA A 322 24.76 6.64 4.94
C ALA A 322 23.33 7.17 4.96
N ALA A 323 22.45 6.65 4.11
CA ALA A 323 21.03 6.97 4.09
C ALA A 323 20.36 6.63 5.42
N ALA A 324 20.60 5.43 5.96
CA ALA A 324 20.06 5.02 7.26
C ALA A 324 20.57 5.92 8.41
N PHE A 325 21.85 6.31 8.39
CA PHE A 325 22.41 7.23 9.38
C PHE A 325 21.78 8.62 9.29
N ARG A 326 21.63 9.16 8.07
CA ARG A 326 20.96 10.45 7.84
C ARG A 326 19.50 10.42 8.29
N LEU A 327 18.74 9.38 7.96
CA LEU A 327 17.35 9.22 8.42
C LEU A 327 17.27 9.15 9.95
N ARG A 328 18.17 8.41 10.62
CA ARG A 328 18.23 8.36 12.09
C ARG A 328 18.55 9.72 12.70
N LYS A 329 19.48 10.49 12.12
CA LYS A 329 19.80 11.84 12.58
C LYS A 329 18.59 12.75 12.42
N THR A 330 17.97 12.77 11.25
CA THR A 330 16.77 13.57 10.97
C THR A 330 15.61 13.22 11.91
N ALA A 331 15.41 11.94 12.20
CA ALA A 331 14.40 11.49 13.17
C ALA A 331 14.66 12.03 14.58
N ARG A 332 15.93 12.07 15.02
CA ARG A 332 16.33 12.65 16.32
C ARG A 332 16.11 14.15 16.35
N ASP A 333 16.53 14.86 15.30
CA ASP A 333 16.39 16.31 15.20
C ASP A 333 14.90 16.70 15.25
N MET A 334 14.05 16.00 14.52
CA MET A 334 12.60 16.22 14.54
C MET A 334 11.99 15.95 15.92
N ALA A 335 12.40 14.87 16.60
CA ALA A 335 11.95 14.57 17.95
C ALA A 335 12.41 15.61 18.99
N ALA A 336 13.58 16.22 18.80
CA ALA A 336 14.08 17.29 19.66
C ALA A 336 13.30 18.60 19.43
N GLU A 337 13.04 18.95 18.17
CA GLU A 337 12.24 20.13 17.79
C GLU A 337 10.82 20.05 18.35
N THR A 338 10.19 18.87 18.32
CA THR A 338 8.83 18.71 18.88
C THR A 338 8.80 18.96 20.39
N LYS A 339 9.81 18.45 21.12
CA LYS A 339 9.91 18.61 22.59
C LYS A 339 10.20 20.06 23.03
N GLY A 340 10.97 20.81 22.24
CA GLY A 340 11.27 22.21 22.54
C GLY A 340 10.14 23.19 22.24
N THR A 341 9.10 22.75 21.52
CA THR A 341 7.92 23.58 21.22
C THR A 341 6.79 23.38 22.25
N GLU A 342 6.88 22.31 23.06
CA GLU A 342 5.92 21.99 24.13
C GLU A 342 6.36 22.49 25.54
N SER A 343 7.56 23.08 25.66
CA SER A 343 8.12 23.66 26.90
C SER A 343 8.03 25.19 26.92
#